data_AF-A0A8T6UAE5-F1
#
_entry.id   AF-A0A8T6UAE5-F1
#
_cell.length_a   1.000
_cell.length_b   1.000
_cell.length_c   1.000
_cell.angle_alpha   90.00
_cell.angle_beta   90.00
_cell.angle_gamma   90.00
#
_symmetry.space_group_name_H-M   'P 1'
#
loop_
_entity.id
_entity.type
_entity.pdbx_description
1 polymer ?
#
loop_
_entity_poly.entity_id
_entity_poly.type
_entity_poly.pdbx_seq_one_letter_code
_entity_poly.pdbx_strand_id
1 'polypeptide(L)' 'MAEESVKSQFLVVTLKPEMVSKAEKIYGIYERNGVSHVVSAMLKEAA' A
#
# COMPACT_ATOMS: atom_id res chain seq x y z
N MET A 1 -14.96 -11.74 -4.34
CA MET A 1 -13.75 -11.03 -3.85
C MET A 1 -13.87 -9.52 -4.01
N ALA A 2 -14.13 -8.97 -5.20
CA ALA A 2 -14.22 -7.51 -5.40
C ALA A 2 -15.31 -6.83 -4.53
N GLU A 3 -16.46 -7.47 -4.36
CA GLU A 3 -17.62 -6.85 -3.69
C GLU A 3 -17.47 -6.74 -2.16
N GLU A 4 -16.66 -7.61 -1.52
CA GLU A 4 -16.37 -7.50 -0.08
C GLU A 4 -15.36 -6.40 0.23
N SER A 5 -14.38 -6.15 -0.66
CA SER A 5 -13.45 -5.01 -0.53
C SER A 5 -14.12 -3.65 -0.66
N VAL A 6 -15.29 -3.56 -1.29
CA VAL A 6 -16.07 -2.31 -1.35
C VAL A 6 -16.73 -2.00 0.01
N LYS A 7 -17.01 -3.03 0.82
CA LYS A 7 -17.75 -2.88 2.09
C LYS A 7 -16.85 -2.86 3.33
N SER A 8 -15.57 -3.20 3.18
CA SER A 8 -14.63 -3.37 4.29
C SER A 8 -13.25 -2.82 3.95
N GLN A 9 -12.56 -2.29 4.95
CA GLN A 9 -11.18 -1.80 4.81
C GLN A 9 -10.19 -2.92 5.10
N PHE A 10 -9.14 -3.02 4.28
CA PHE A 10 -8.08 -4.01 4.41
C PHE A 10 -6.72 -3.34 4.56
N LEU A 11 -5.95 -3.76 5.56
CA LEU A 11 -4.53 -3.44 5.70
C LEU A 11 -3.71 -4.69 5.41
N VAL A 12 -2.80 -4.61 4.45
CA VAL A 12 -1.96 -5.74 4.04
C VAL A 12 -0.49 -5.34 4.16
N VAL A 13 0.29 -6.14 4.88
CA VAL A 13 1.75 -6.01 4.95
C VAL A 13 2.35 -7.19 4.19
N THR A 14 3.02 -6.91 3.08
CA THR A 14 3.57 -7.95 2.19
C THR A 14 4.78 -7.43 1.43
N LEU A 15 5.68 -8.35 1.07
CA LEU A 15 6.79 -8.10 0.15
C LEU A 15 6.50 -8.56 -1.28
N LYS A 16 5.34 -9.20 -1.52
CA LYS A 16 4.95 -9.66 -2.85
C LYS A 16 4.50 -8.47 -3.71
N PRO A 17 5.11 -8.22 -4.88
CA PRO A 17 4.83 -7.05 -5.69
C PRO A 17 3.42 -7.06 -6.31
N GLU A 18 2.79 -8.23 -6.44
CA GLU A 18 1.45 -8.41 -7.00
C GLU A 18 0.34 -7.64 -6.25
N MET A 19 0.58 -7.23 -5.00
CA MET A 19 -0.38 -6.46 -4.21
C MET A 19 -0.33 -4.95 -4.48
N VAL A 20 0.76 -4.45 -5.09
CA VAL A 20 0.93 -3.03 -5.45
C VAL A 20 -0.17 -2.59 -6.43
N SER A 21 -0.48 -3.40 -7.44
CA SER A 21 -1.51 -3.09 -8.43
C SER A 21 -2.95 -3.24 -7.93
N LYS A 22 -3.15 -3.86 -6.76
CA LYS A 22 -4.48 -4.10 -6.17
C LYS A 22 -4.81 -3.14 -5.03
N ALA A 23 -3.81 -2.40 -4.54
CA ALA A 23 -3.97 -1.49 -3.43
C ALA A 23 -4.44 -0.11 -3.91
N GLU A 24 -5.41 0.47 -3.21
CA GLU A 24 -5.82 1.86 -3.46
C GLU A 24 -4.74 2.86 -3.01
N LYS A 25 -4.06 2.56 -1.90
CA LYS A 25 -3.00 3.38 -1.31
C LYS A 25 -1.84 2.51 -0.90
N ILE A 26 -0.63 3.01 -1.12
CA ILE A 26 0.61 2.33 -0.75
C ILE A 26 1.33 3.17 0.29
N TYR A 27 1.75 2.51 1.36
CA TYR A 27 2.55 3.09 2.42
C TYR A 27 3.91 2.38 2.45
N GLY A 28 4.97 3.13 2.21
CA GLY A 28 6.34 2.69 2.39
C GLY A 28 6.81 3.02 3.81
N ILE A 29 7.54 2.10 4.43
CA ILE A 29 8.19 2.33 5.71
C ILE A 29 9.68 2.14 5.50
N TYR A 30 10.48 3.11 5.93
CA TYR A 30 11.93 2.99 5.93
C TYR A 30 12.49 3.47 7.25
N GLU A 31 13.66 2.96 7.60
CA GLU A 31 14.38 3.36 8.80
C GLU A 31 15.33 4.52 8.50
N ARG A 32 15.43 5.48 9.42
CA ARG A 32 16.45 6.53 9.41
C ARG A 32 16.83 6.93 10.83
N ASN A 33 18.11 6.75 11.18
CA ASN A 33 18.69 7.07 12.49
C ASN A 33 17.97 6.40 13.70
N GLY A 34 17.63 5.12 13.59
CA GLY A 34 16.88 4.36 14.57
C GLY A 34 15.39 4.67 14.61
N VAL A 35 14.87 5.50 13.71
CA VAL A 35 13.46 5.93 13.68
C VAL A 35 12.80 5.51 12.38
N SER A 36 11.65 4.83 12.49
CA SER A 36 10.83 4.44 11.36
C SER A 36 10.04 5.63 10.81
N HIS A 37 10.18 5.88 9.52
CA HIS A 37 9.47 6.92 8.78
C HIS A 37 8.47 6.28 7.82
N VAL A 38 7.23 6.80 7.84
CA VAL A 38 6.16 6.36 6.95
C VAL A 38 6.00 7.37 5.82
N VAL A 39 5.98 6.90 4.59
CA VAL A 39 5.71 7.70 3.39
C VAL A 39 4.55 7.10 2.62
N SER A 40 3.68 7.94 2.07
CA SER A 40 2.61 7.50 1.17
C SER A 40 3.03 7.72 -0.27
N ALA A 41 2.70 6.75 -1.13
CA ALA A 41 2.82 6.87 -2.57
C ALA A 41 1.43 6.71 -3.20
N MET A 42 1.09 7.64 -4.09
CA MET A 42 -0.05 7.50 -4.98
C MET A 42 0.49 6.98 -6.31
N LEU A 43 0.08 5.76 -6.70
CA LEU A 43 0.43 5.24 -8.01
C LEU A 43 -0.40 6.02 -9.04
N LYS A 44 0.20 7.05 -9.65
CA LYS A 44 -0.41 7.72 -10.80
C LYS A 44 -0.36 6.74 -11.97
N GLU A 45 -1.51 6.40 -12.52
CA GLU A 45 -1.59 5.65 -13.77
C GLU A 45 -0.82 6.41 -14.86
N ALA A 46 -0.06 5.68 -15.69
CA ALA A 46 0.55 6.28 -16.87
C ALA A 46 -0.57 6.76 -17.80
N ALA A 47 -0.53 8.04 -18.17
CA ALA A 47 -1.50 8.70 -19.05
C ALA A 47 -1.52 8.07 -20.46
#